data_AF-A0A0U2XI13-F1
#
_entry.id   AF-A0A0U2XI13-F1
#
_cell.length_a   1.000
_cell.length_b   1.000
_cell.length_c   1.000
_cell.angle_alpha   90.00
_cell.angle_beta   90.00
_cell.angle_gamma   90.00
#
_symmetry.space_group_name_H-M   'P 1'
#
loop_
_entity.id
_entity.type
_entity.pdbx_description
1 polymer ?
#
loop_
_entity_poly.entity_id
_entity_poly.type
_entity_poly.pdbx_seq_one_letter_code
_entity_poly.pdbx_strand_id
1 'polypeptide(L)'
;MYIAIIIAIIYCVVLWMLRNLGKFRVPLFIYGLVVQLSFLVFFFRMSRYFRTSDSVNRDYYDIFVNGLVIFYLLMVVPFVVALWVQVYKGVWRLDIGKISKITMMALFVLMTLIFTFFGFYAHILFYYGFAP
;
A
#
# COMPACT_ATOMS: atom_id res chain seq x y z
N MET A 1 16.34 -5.09 2.90
CA MET A 1 16.45 -4.61 1.49
C MET A 1 15.74 -5.54 0.51
N TYR A 2 16.10 -6.83 0.41
CA TYR A 2 15.40 -7.80 -0.45
C TYR A 2 13.89 -7.86 -0.20
N ILE A 3 13.48 -7.79 1.07
CA ILE A 3 12.06 -7.85 1.44
C ILE A 3 11.26 -6.64 0.90
N ALA A 4 11.84 -5.43 0.93
CA ALA A 4 11.17 -4.24 0.38
C ALA A 4 10.96 -4.36 -1.14
N ILE A 5 11.94 -4.91 -1.85
CA ILE A 5 11.85 -5.18 -3.29
C ILE A 5 10.79 -6.25 -3.57
N ILE A 6 10.76 -7.33 -2.80
CA ILE A 6 9.74 -8.38 -2.91
C ILE A 6 8.33 -7.80 -2.70
N ILE A 7 8.14 -6.98 -1.66
CA ILE A 7 6.85 -6.33 -1.38
C ILE A 7 6.45 -5.41 -2.54
N ALA A 8 7.38 -4.60 -3.08
CA ALA A 8 7.11 -3.73 -4.22
C ALA A 8 6.70 -4.52 -5.47
N ILE A 9 7.35 -5.66 -5.75
CA ILE A 9 7.00 -6.55 -6.86
C ILE A 9 5.60 -7.14 -6.63
N ILE A 10 5.32 -7.67 -5.45
CA ILE A 10 4.00 -8.23 -5.10
C ILE A 10 2.92 -7.17 -5.29
N TYR A 11 3.13 -5.95 -4.81
CA TYR A 11 2.19 -4.84 -4.96
C TYR A 11 1.88 -4.55 -6.43
N CYS A 12 2.91 -4.43 -7.27
CA CYS A 12 2.76 -4.22 -8.71
C CYS A 12 2.03 -5.40 -9.39
N VAL A 13 2.34 -6.65 -9.02
CA VAL A 13 1.68 -7.84 -9.56
C VAL A 13 0.19 -7.84 -9.19
N VAL A 14 -0.15 -7.58 -7.93
CA VAL A 14 -1.55 -7.55 -7.49
C VAL A 14 -2.31 -6.45 -8.22
N LEU A 15 -1.77 -5.24 -8.30
CA LEU A 15 -2.36 -4.14 -9.09
C LEU A 15 -2.57 -4.54 -10.55
N TRP A 16 -1.60 -5.22 -11.15
CA TRP A 16 -1.71 -5.69 -12.54
C TRP A 16 -2.81 -6.75 -12.71
N MET A 17 -3.00 -7.63 -11.72
CA MET A 17 -4.05 -8.65 -11.71
C MET A 17 -5.47 -8.07 -11.56
N LEU A 18 -5.61 -6.79 -11.18
CA LEU A 18 -6.90 -6.11 -11.09
C LEU A 18 -7.51 -5.79 -12.47
N ARG A 19 -7.95 -6.84 -13.19
CA ARG A 19 -8.43 -6.74 -14.58
C ARG A 19 -9.75 -6.00 -14.71
N ASN A 20 -10.57 -5.94 -13.66
CA ASN A 20 -11.93 -5.37 -13.71
C ASN A 20 -11.94 -3.82 -13.64
N LEU A 21 -10.77 -3.18 -13.56
CA LEU A 21 -10.62 -1.72 -13.50
C LEU A 21 -10.86 -1.02 -14.85
N GLY A 22 -10.76 -1.72 -15.98
CA GLY A 22 -10.96 -1.15 -17.32
C GLY A 22 -9.91 -0.07 -17.62
N LYS A 23 -10.36 1.14 -18.01
CA LYS A 23 -9.49 2.27 -18.39
C LYS A 23 -8.57 2.77 -17.27
N PHE A 24 -8.93 2.54 -16.00
CA PHE A 24 -8.14 2.97 -14.84
C PHE A 24 -6.97 2.04 -14.52
N ARG A 25 -6.90 0.84 -15.12
CA ARG A 25 -5.88 -0.16 -14.81
C ARG A 25 -4.46 0.34 -15.09
N VAL A 26 -4.21 0.88 -16.28
CA VAL A 26 -2.87 1.30 -16.70
C VAL A 26 -2.40 2.54 -15.93
N PRO A 27 -3.21 3.62 -15.79
CA PRO A 27 -2.82 4.77 -14.97
C PRO A 27 -2.51 4.40 -13.52
N LEU A 28 -3.33 3.54 -12.91
CA LEU A 28 -3.12 3.10 -11.53
C LEU A 28 -1.85 2.24 -11.39
N PHE A 29 -1.57 1.38 -12.36
CA PHE A 29 -0.33 0.59 -12.37
C PHE A 29 0.91 1.48 -12.50
N ILE A 30 0.89 2.47 -13.39
CA ILE A 30 1.98 3.45 -13.53
C ILE A 30 2.16 4.24 -12.24
N TYR A 31 1.07 4.71 -11.64
CA TYR A 31 1.10 5.37 -10.34
C TYR A 31 1.76 4.47 -9.27
N GLY A 32 1.32 3.21 -9.18
CA GLY A 32 1.87 2.23 -8.25
C GLY A 32 3.37 2.02 -8.45
N LEU A 33 3.82 1.88 -9.70
CA LEU A 33 5.24 1.78 -10.04
C LEU A 33 6.03 3.00 -9.57
N VAL A 34 5.55 4.20 -9.87
CA VAL A 34 6.23 5.46 -9.50
C VAL A 34 6.33 5.58 -7.99
N VAL A 35 5.27 5.29 -7.25
CA VAL A 35 5.27 5.33 -5.78
C VAL A 35 6.23 4.30 -5.21
N GLN A 36 6.22 3.06 -5.71
CA GLN A 36 7.12 1.99 -5.23
C GLN A 36 8.59 2.31 -5.50
N LEU A 37 8.92 2.81 -6.70
CA LEU A 37 10.28 3.23 -7.02
C LEU A 37 10.73 4.40 -6.14
N SER A 38 9.85 5.38 -5.91
CA SER A 38 10.12 6.52 -5.03
C SER A 38 10.35 6.06 -3.59
N PHE A 39 9.55 5.12 -3.09
CA PHE A 39 9.71 4.52 -1.78
C PHE A 39 11.04 3.78 -1.64
N LEU A 40 11.43 2.99 -2.64
CA LEU A 40 12.72 2.28 -2.63
C LEU A 40 13.90 3.23 -2.59
N VAL A 41 13.87 4.33 -3.37
CA VAL A 41 14.91 5.37 -3.35
C VAL A 41 14.98 6.05 -1.99
N PHE A 42 13.82 6.43 -1.43
CA PHE A 42 13.73 7.02 -0.09
C PHE A 42 14.31 6.09 0.98
N PHE A 43 13.83 4.85 1.01
CA PHE A 43 14.25 3.85 1.99
C PHE A 43 15.74 3.54 1.88
N PHE A 44 16.29 3.43 0.66
CA PHE A 44 17.71 3.20 0.44
C PHE A 44 18.57 4.37 0.95
N ARG A 45 18.18 5.61 0.62
CA ARG A 45 18.90 6.81 1.02
C ARG A 45 18.94 6.95 2.55
N MET A 46 17.79 6.77 3.20
CA MET A 46 17.70 6.87 4.66
C MET A 46 18.42 5.71 5.35
N SER A 47 18.26 4.47 4.86
CA SER A 47 18.97 3.30 5.41
C SER A 47 20.48 3.45 5.32
N ARG A 48 21.01 3.99 4.21
CA ARG A 48 22.43 4.28 4.08
C ARG A 48 22.87 5.35 5.09
N TYR A 49 22.11 6.44 5.21
CA TYR A 49 22.40 7.52 6.15
C TYR A 49 22.51 7.02 7.60
N PHE A 50 21.53 6.23 8.08
CA PHE A 50 21.56 5.68 9.43
C PHE A 50 22.73 4.72 9.70
N ARG A 51 23.21 4.01 8.67
CA ARG A 51 24.36 3.09 8.81
C ARG A 51 25.72 3.78 8.83
N THR A 52 25.84 4.96 8.24
CA THR A 52 27.12 5.66 8.08
C THR A 52 27.30 6.84 9.03
N SER A 53 26.26 7.19 9.80
CA SER A 53 26.31 8.33 10.72
C SER A 53 26.59 7.84 12.14
N ASP A 54 27.64 8.36 12.78
CA ASP A 54 28.00 8.04 14.17
C ASP A 54 27.03 8.66 15.19
N SER A 55 26.22 9.64 14.77
CA SER A 55 25.11 10.18 15.57
C SER A 55 23.82 10.22 14.76
N VAL A 56 22.77 9.60 15.31
CA VAL A 56 21.43 9.66 14.72
C VAL A 56 20.80 11.00 15.12
N ASN A 57 20.79 11.95 14.19
CA ASN A 57 20.08 13.21 14.41
C ASN A 57 18.55 12.95 14.45
N ARG A 58 17.89 13.42 15.51
CA ARG A 58 16.45 13.28 15.74
C ARG A 58 15.61 13.83 14.58
N ASP A 59 16.07 14.90 13.93
CA ASP A 59 15.34 15.49 12.79
C ASP A 59 15.29 14.54 11.58
N TYR A 60 16.38 13.82 11.32
CA TYR A 60 16.45 12.83 10.23
C TYR A 60 15.63 11.58 10.55
N TYR A 61 15.53 11.24 11.83
CA TYR A 61 14.65 10.18 12.31
C TYR A 61 13.17 10.53 12.09
N ASP A 62 12.76 11.75 12.44
CA ASP A 62 11.38 12.20 12.21
C ASP A 62 11.04 12.24 10.72
N ILE A 63 11.97 12.65 9.86
CA ILE A 63 11.82 12.60 8.39
C ILE A 63 11.62 11.14 7.92
N PHE A 64 12.36 10.19 8.49
CA PHE A 64 12.22 8.78 8.13
C PHE A 64 10.83 8.24 8.47
N VAL A 65 10.37 8.45 9.71
CA VAL A 65 9.06 7.98 10.17
C VAL A 65 7.93 8.64 9.39
N ASN A 66 7.97 9.97 9.22
CA ASN A 66 6.97 10.69 8.44
C ASN A 66 6.93 10.23 6.98
N GLY A 67 8.10 9.97 6.38
CA GLY A 67 8.19 9.41 5.04
C GLY A 67 7.54 8.03 4.94
N LEU A 68 7.78 7.12 5.91
CA LEU A 68 7.12 5.81 5.94
C LEU A 68 5.59 5.95 6.00
N VAL A 69 5.07 6.86 6.82
CA VAL A 69 3.62 7.11 6.92
C VAL A 69 3.06 7.64 5.59
N ILE A 70 3.72 8.63 4.98
CA ILE A 70 3.28 9.20 3.70
C ILE A 70 3.28 8.14 2.60
N PHE A 71 4.36 7.37 2.48
CA PHE A 71 4.46 6.32 1.48
C PHE A 71 3.44 5.20 1.70
N TYR A 72 3.15 4.83 2.95
CA TYR A 72 2.08 3.90 3.26
C TYR A 72 0.73 4.40 2.73
N LEU A 73 0.37 5.65 3.01
CA LEU A 73 -0.89 6.23 2.55
C LEU A 73 -0.95 6.30 1.01
N LEU A 74 0.14 6.72 0.36
CA LEU A 74 0.26 6.77 -1.10
C LEU A 74 0.15 5.38 -1.74
N MET A 75 0.58 4.31 -1.08
CA MET A 75 0.42 2.95 -1.58
C MET A 75 -0.99 2.41 -1.33
N VAL A 76 -1.51 2.61 -0.12
CA VAL A 76 -2.67 1.87 0.38
C VAL A 76 -3.98 2.51 -0.07
N VAL A 77 -4.10 3.83 -0.03
CA VAL A 77 -5.34 4.52 -0.45
C VAL A 77 -5.73 4.17 -1.89
N PRO A 78 -4.86 4.31 -2.90
CA PRO A 78 -5.21 3.97 -4.28
C PRO A 78 -5.43 2.47 -4.48
N PHE A 79 -4.72 1.63 -3.72
CA PHE A 79 -4.92 0.18 -3.76
C PHE A 79 -6.30 -0.23 -3.21
N VAL A 80 -6.70 0.32 -2.06
CA VAL A 80 -8.01 0.11 -1.43
C VAL A 80 -9.12 0.58 -2.36
N VAL A 81 -8.99 1.77 -2.95
CA VAL A 81 -9.96 2.29 -3.92
C VAL A 81 -10.09 1.36 -5.12
N ALA A 82 -8.96 0.87 -5.64
CA ALA A 82 -8.97 -0.07 -6.77
C ALA A 82 -9.65 -1.40 -6.44
N LEU A 83 -9.39 -1.95 -5.26
CA LEU A 83 -10.07 -3.14 -4.75
C LEU A 83 -11.58 -2.91 -4.61
N TRP A 84 -12.00 -1.75 -4.08
CA TRP A 84 -13.40 -1.40 -3.96
C TRP A 84 -14.10 -1.34 -5.31
N VAL A 85 -13.50 -0.69 -6.31
CA VAL A 85 -14.06 -0.64 -7.67
C VAL A 85 -14.14 -2.04 -8.28
N GLN A 86 -13.10 -2.86 -8.10
CA GLN A 86 -13.07 -4.23 -8.63
C GLN A 86 -14.17 -5.10 -8.02
N VAL A 87 -14.30 -5.10 -6.70
CA VAL A 87 -15.30 -5.90 -5.98
C VAL A 87 -16.70 -5.36 -6.23
N TYR A 88 -16.90 -4.04 -6.26
CA TYR A 88 -18.18 -3.44 -6.61
C TYR A 88 -18.69 -3.93 -7.98
N LYS A 89 -17.85 -3.88 -9.01
CA LYS A 89 -18.20 -4.39 -10.34
C LYS A 89 -18.45 -5.91 -10.34
N GLY A 90 -17.75 -6.66 -9.48
CA GLY A 90 -17.96 -8.10 -9.32
C GLY A 90 -19.30 -8.42 -8.67
N VAL A 91 -19.60 -7.80 -7.52
CA VAL A 91 -20.85 -7.98 -6.76
C VAL A 91 -22.06 -7.54 -7.58
N TRP A 92 -21.94 -6.48 -8.37
CA TRP A 92 -23.07 -5.99 -9.17
C TRP A 92 -23.52 -6.97 -10.25
N ARG A 93 -22.59 -7.80 -10.77
CA ARG A 93 -22.86 -8.85 -11.76
C ARG A 93 -23.47 -10.12 -11.17
N LEU A 94 -23.56 -10.24 -9.85
CA LEU A 94 -24.18 -11.40 -9.22
C LEU A 94 -25.72 -11.31 -9.30
N ASP A 95 -26.38 -12.40 -9.65
CA ASP A 95 -27.84 -12.50 -9.64
C ASP A 95 -28.38 -12.78 -8.23
N ILE A 96 -28.12 -11.84 -7.31
CA ILE A 96 -28.57 -11.89 -5.91
C ILE A 96 -29.42 -10.67 -5.56
N GLY A 97 -30.18 -10.77 -4.47
CA GLY A 97 -31.01 -9.68 -3.96
C GLY A 97 -30.22 -8.40 -3.67
N LYS A 98 -30.85 -7.25 -3.91
CA LYS A 98 -30.24 -5.92 -3.72
C LYS A 98 -29.70 -5.70 -2.31
N ILE A 99 -30.43 -6.17 -1.29
CA ILE A 99 -30.01 -6.09 0.12
C ILE A 99 -28.71 -6.89 0.33
N SER A 100 -28.63 -8.12 -0.18
CA SER A 100 -27.44 -8.96 -0.09
C SER A 100 -26.20 -8.30 -0.73
N LYS A 101 -26.35 -7.64 -1.89
CA LYS A 101 -25.26 -6.87 -2.53
C LYS A 101 -24.74 -5.76 -1.62
N ILE A 102 -25.64 -5.02 -0.99
CA ILE A 102 -25.30 -3.93 -0.07
C ILE A 102 -24.57 -4.48 1.17
N THR A 103 -25.11 -5.53 1.78
CA THR A 103 -24.49 -6.18 2.95
C THR A 103 -23.09 -6.72 2.63
N MET A 104 -22.91 -7.35 1.47
CA MET A 104 -21.59 -7.84 1.02
C MET A 104 -20.59 -6.70 0.83
N MET A 105 -20.98 -5.59 0.20
CA MET A 105 -20.09 -4.44 0.06
C MET A 105 -19.77 -3.78 1.40
N ALA A 106 -20.74 -3.68 2.30
CA ALA A 106 -20.53 -3.12 3.65
C ALA A 106 -19.52 -3.96 4.45
N LEU A 107 -19.69 -5.29 4.47
CA LEU A 107 -18.75 -6.21 5.10
C LEU A 107 -17.37 -6.14 4.46
N PHE A 108 -17.30 -6.06 3.13
CA PHE A 108 -16.04 -5.93 2.42
C PHE A 108 -15.30 -4.63 2.77
N VAL A 109 -15.99 -3.50 2.80
CA VAL A 109 -15.41 -2.20 3.20
C VAL A 109 -14.92 -2.26 4.65
N LEU A 110 -15.73 -2.79 5.57
CA LEU A 110 -15.35 -2.93 6.98
C LEU A 110 -14.09 -3.78 7.14
N MET A 111 -14.05 -4.96 6.52
CA MET A 111 -12.86 -5.83 6.58
C MET A 111 -11.65 -5.16 5.96
N THR A 112 -11.81 -4.48 4.83
CA THR A 112 -10.71 -3.77 4.16
C THR A 112 -10.13 -2.67 5.06
N LEU A 113 -10.97 -1.92 5.79
CA LEU A 113 -10.52 -0.92 6.75
C LEU A 113 -9.75 -1.55 7.91
N ILE A 114 -10.26 -2.65 8.46
CA ILE A 114 -9.59 -3.39 9.55
C ILE A 114 -8.20 -3.86 9.10
N PHE A 115 -8.10 -4.53 7.94
CA PHE A 115 -6.82 -5.00 7.40
C PHE A 115 -5.88 -3.84 7.06
N THR A 116 -6.40 -2.71 6.57
CA THR A 116 -5.62 -1.50 6.30
C THR A 116 -5.06 -0.89 7.60
N PHE A 117 -5.83 -0.89 8.68
CA PHE A 117 -5.37 -0.40 9.98
C PHE A 117 -4.26 -1.29 10.54
N PHE A 118 -4.47 -2.61 10.62
CA PHE A 118 -3.44 -3.53 11.09
C PHE A 118 -2.20 -3.53 10.17
N GLY A 119 -2.42 -3.41 8.85
CA GLY A 119 -1.35 -3.27 7.87
C GLY A 119 -0.46 -2.04 8.11
N PHE A 120 -1.00 -0.95 8.65
CA PHE A 120 -0.23 0.25 8.97
C PHE A 120 0.74 0.01 10.11
N TYR A 121 0.25 -0.58 11.21
CA TYR A 121 1.12 -0.94 12.34
C TYR A 121 2.17 -1.96 11.91
N ALA A 122 1.79 -2.98 11.14
CA ALA A 122 2.74 -3.95 10.60
C ALA A 122 3.78 -3.28 9.70
N HIS A 123 3.38 -2.33 8.85
CA HIS A 123 4.29 -1.59 7.98
C HIS A 123 5.30 -0.78 8.79
N ILE A 124 4.84 0.01 9.76
CA ILE A 124 5.72 0.80 10.62
C ILE A 124 6.63 -0.12 11.41
N LEU A 125 6.09 -1.11 12.14
CA LEU A 125 6.89 -2.01 12.98
C LEU A 125 7.91 -2.80 12.17
N PHE A 126 7.56 -3.23 10.96
CA PHE A 126 8.47 -3.97 10.10
C PHE A 126 9.63 -3.07 9.65
N TYR A 127 9.36 -1.90 9.07
CA TYR A 127 10.43 -1.02 8.58
C TYR A 127 11.19 -0.32 9.71
N TYR A 128 10.58 -0.18 10.89
CA TYR A 128 11.20 0.30 12.11
C TYR A 128 12.11 -0.74 12.76
N GLY A 129 11.66 -1.98 12.91
CA GLY A 129 12.43 -3.07 13.51
C GLY A 129 13.63 -3.54 12.67
N PHE A 130 13.70 -3.15 11.39
CA PHE A 130 14.85 -3.34 10.51
C PHE A 130 15.71 -2.07 10.33
N ALA A 131 15.36 -0.96 10.99
CA ALA A 131 16.28 0.16 11.15
C ALA A 131 17.35 -0.27 12.19
N PRO A 132 18.65 -0.24 11.84
CA PRO A 132 19.72 -0.64 12.76
C PRO A 132 19.77 0.26 14.00
#